data_AF-F1RF93-F1
#
_entry.id   AF-F1RF93-F1
#
_cell.length_a   1.000
_cell.length_b   1.000
_cell.length_c   1.000
_cell.angle_alpha   90.00
_cell.angle_beta   90.00
_cell.angle_gamma   90.00
#
_symmetry.space_group_name_H-M   'P 1'
#
loop_
_entity.id
_entity.type
_entity.pdbx_description
1 polymer ?
#
loop_
_entity_poly.entity_id
_entity_poly.type
_entity_poly.pdbx_seq_one_letter_code
_entity_poly.pdbx_strand_id
1 'polypeptide(L)'
;MALVSINQLPESILLEVFTHLPARQLLLNCRPVCSLWRDLIDLVTLWKRKCLCEGFVAEDWDQPVADWKVFYFLCSLRRNLLRNPCAEDDMTSWKIDSNGGNHWKVESLPGAHGTDFPDSKVKKYFVTSYGMCLKSQLIDLKAEGYWEELLDKFRPDIVVKDWFAARADCGCTYHIRVQLASADYIVLASFEPPPVTIPQWNDARWTEVSHTFSDYPPGVRHILFQHGGKDTQYWAGWYGPRVTNSSIIVSHRMSRSPAPSVVQP
;
A
#
# COMPACT_ATOMS: atom_id res chain seq x y z
N MET A 1 5.50 49.08 -23.89
CA MET A 1 5.81 48.04 -22.88
C MET A 1 6.15 46.78 -23.65
N ALA A 2 7.34 46.20 -23.49
CA ALA A 2 7.66 44.93 -24.14
C ALA A 2 6.77 43.84 -23.51
N LEU A 3 5.98 43.16 -24.35
CA LEU A 3 5.27 41.94 -23.96
C LEU A 3 6.32 40.84 -23.81
N VAL A 4 6.91 40.75 -22.61
CA VAL A 4 7.87 39.68 -22.30
C VAL A 4 7.08 38.40 -22.19
N SER A 5 7.35 37.45 -23.09
CA SER A 5 6.76 36.12 -23.02
C SER A 5 7.50 35.30 -21.98
N ILE A 6 6.78 34.52 -21.18
CA ILE A 6 7.39 33.58 -20.21
C ILE A 6 8.41 32.64 -20.88
N ASN A 7 8.20 32.33 -22.17
CA ASN A 7 9.09 31.48 -22.96
C ASN A 7 10.45 32.13 -23.30
N GLN A 8 10.64 33.41 -22.98
CA GLN A 8 11.92 34.11 -23.12
C GLN A 8 12.78 34.01 -21.85
N LEU A 9 12.24 33.44 -20.77
CA LEU A 9 13.02 33.15 -19.57
C LEU A 9 14.02 32.02 -19.82
N PRO A 10 15.16 32.00 -19.12
CA PRO A 10 16.09 30.87 -19.17
C PRO A 10 15.40 29.55 -18.79
N GLU A 11 15.81 28.45 -19.42
CA GLU A 11 15.26 27.12 -19.14
C GLU A 11 15.37 26.72 -17.66
N SER A 12 16.43 27.15 -16.97
CA SER A 12 16.60 26.92 -15.53
C SER A 12 15.52 27.58 -14.67
N ILE A 13 15.01 28.74 -15.09
CA ILE A 13 13.91 29.45 -14.42
C ILE A 13 12.58 28.78 -14.75
N LEU A 14 12.37 28.36 -16.01
CA LEU A 14 11.17 27.62 -16.40
C LEU A 14 11.06 26.28 -15.65
N LEU A 15 12.17 25.56 -15.51
CA LEU A 15 12.24 24.34 -14.71
C LEU A 15 11.86 24.61 -13.26
N GLU A 16 12.32 25.72 -12.67
CA GLU A 16 11.94 26.08 -11.31
C GLU A 16 10.47 26.48 -11.19
N VAL A 17 9.91 27.19 -12.17
CA VAL A 17 8.47 27.45 -12.20
C VAL A 17 7.69 26.13 -12.23
N PHE A 18 8.14 25.16 -13.02
CA PHE A 18 7.50 23.85 -13.11
C PHE A 18 7.65 23.01 -11.84
N THR A 19 8.71 23.18 -11.03
CA THR A 19 8.84 22.43 -9.76
C THR A 19 7.72 22.77 -8.78
N HIS A 20 7.20 23.99 -8.81
CA HIS A 20 6.11 24.44 -7.96
C HIS A 20 4.71 24.02 -8.42
N LEU A 21 4.56 23.50 -9.64
CA LEU A 21 3.27 23.07 -10.17
C LEU A 21 2.95 21.61 -9.80
N PRO A 22 1.66 21.27 -9.56
CA PRO A 22 1.25 19.88 -9.36
C PRO A 22 1.63 18.99 -10.55
N ALA A 23 2.23 17.84 -10.29
CA ALA A 23 2.75 16.96 -11.33
C ALA A 23 1.68 16.52 -12.36
N ARG A 24 0.44 16.30 -11.91
CA ARG A 24 -0.67 15.96 -12.80
C ARG A 24 -1.00 17.11 -13.76
N GLN A 25 -0.95 18.36 -13.29
CA GLN A 25 -1.18 19.55 -14.11
C GLN A 25 -0.04 19.76 -15.11
N LEU A 26 1.21 19.47 -14.72
CA LEU A 26 2.33 19.50 -15.64
C LEU A 26 2.09 18.59 -16.85
N LEU A 27 1.66 17.35 -16.61
CA LEU A 27 1.47 16.37 -17.69
C LEU A 27 0.22 16.63 -18.54
N LEU A 28 -0.89 17.03 -17.93
CA LEU A 28 -2.17 17.17 -18.64
C LEU A 28 -2.36 18.55 -19.28
N ASN A 29 -1.86 19.61 -18.65
CA ASN A 29 -2.14 20.98 -19.05
C ASN A 29 -0.92 21.73 -19.56
N CYS A 30 0.25 21.56 -18.94
CA CYS A 30 1.47 22.31 -19.31
C CYS A 30 2.22 21.66 -20.48
N ARG A 31 2.34 20.33 -20.50
CA ARG A 31 3.00 19.56 -21.57
C ARG A 31 2.43 19.79 -22.97
N PRO A 32 1.10 19.98 -23.19
CA PRO A 32 0.56 20.29 -24.52
C PRO A 32 0.66 21.77 -24.94
N VAL A 33 1.12 22.70 -24.08
CA VAL A 33 1.13 24.15 -24.39
C VAL A 33 2.01 24.47 -25.59
N CYS A 34 3.26 23.99 -25.60
CA CYS A 34 4.21 24.16 -26.70
C CYS A 34 5.32 23.09 -26.63
N SER A 35 6.15 23.00 -27.67
CA SER A 35 7.29 22.07 -27.69
C SER A 35 8.30 22.32 -26.58
N LEU A 36 8.65 23.59 -26.34
CA LEU A 36 9.60 23.96 -25.27
C LEU A 36 9.16 23.43 -23.90
N TRP A 37 7.88 23.61 -23.55
CA TRP A 37 7.35 23.15 -22.25
C TRP A 37 7.33 21.62 -22.18
N ARG A 38 6.97 20.95 -23.28
CA ARG A 38 7.00 19.50 -23.37
C ARG A 38 8.40 18.96 -23.12
N ASP A 39 9.40 19.52 -23.79
CA ASP A 39 10.78 19.06 -23.71
C ASP A 39 11.32 19.27 -22.28
N LEU A 40 11.06 20.43 -21.67
CA LEU A 40 11.43 20.72 -20.28
C LEU A 40 10.70 19.83 -19.26
N ILE A 41 9.41 19.56 -19.47
CA ILE A 41 8.62 18.67 -18.60
C ILE A 41 9.08 17.22 -18.75
N ASP A 42 9.60 16.86 -19.92
CA ASP A 42 10.10 15.51 -20.18
C ASP A 42 11.53 15.27 -19.68
N LEU A 43 12.26 16.33 -19.28
CA LEU A 43 13.60 16.24 -18.69
C LEU A 43 13.60 15.56 -17.32
N VAL A 44 14.60 14.69 -17.11
CA VAL A 44 14.87 14.01 -15.84
C VAL A 44 15.14 15.01 -14.69
N THR A 45 15.81 16.12 -14.99
CA THR A 45 16.21 17.14 -14.00
C THR A 45 15.03 17.74 -13.28
N LEU A 46 13.89 17.93 -13.96
CA LEU A 46 12.66 18.45 -13.36
C LEU A 46 12.15 17.53 -12.26
N TRP A 47 11.98 16.25 -12.57
CA TRP A 47 11.40 15.27 -11.66
C TRP A 47 12.35 14.91 -10.52
N LYS A 48 13.66 14.84 -10.79
CA LYS A 48 14.68 14.71 -9.73
C LYS A 48 14.62 15.88 -8.76
N ARG A 49 14.52 17.13 -9.26
CA ARG A 49 14.41 18.31 -8.40
C ARG A 49 13.12 18.32 -7.59
N LYS A 50 11.98 17.94 -8.18
CA LYS A 50 10.72 17.78 -7.45
C LYS A 50 10.83 16.73 -6.34
N CYS A 51 11.46 15.58 -6.60
CA CYS A 51 11.72 14.56 -5.59
C CYS A 51 12.58 15.08 -4.42
N LEU A 52 13.60 15.89 -4.70
CA LEU A 52 14.44 16.51 -3.67
C LEU A 52 13.63 17.53 -2.84
N CYS A 53 12.86 18.41 -3.50
CA CYS A 53 12.03 19.41 -2.82
C CYS A 53 10.97 18.80 -1.91
N GLU A 54 10.41 17.65 -2.29
CA GLU A 54 9.40 16.93 -1.50
C GLU A 54 10.00 15.92 -0.51
N GLY A 55 11.33 15.81 -0.46
CA GLY A 55 12.04 14.92 0.47
C GLY A 55 11.90 13.42 0.17
N PHE A 56 11.48 13.06 -1.06
CA PHE A 56 11.42 11.65 -1.48
C PHE A 56 12.80 11.05 -1.71
N VAL A 57 13.78 11.91 -1.99
CA VAL A 57 15.15 11.55 -2.37
C VAL A 57 16.09 12.49 -1.62
N ALA A 58 17.21 11.95 -1.14
CA ALA A 58 18.29 12.74 -0.55
C ALA A 58 19.32 13.18 -1.61
N GLU A 59 20.17 14.15 -1.30
CA GLU A 59 21.17 14.65 -2.26
C GLU A 59 22.17 13.56 -2.70
N ASP A 60 22.44 12.60 -1.82
CA ASP A 60 23.33 11.44 -1.97
C ASP A 60 22.62 10.20 -2.53
N TRP A 61 21.54 10.38 -3.31
CA TRP A 61 20.82 9.26 -3.90
C TRP A 61 21.62 8.55 -4.99
N ASP A 62 22.12 7.37 -4.64
CA ASP A 62 22.99 6.54 -5.50
C ASP A 62 22.26 5.41 -6.24
N GLN A 63 20.94 5.24 -6.05
CA GLN A 63 20.20 4.16 -6.72
C GLN A 63 19.77 4.57 -8.14
N PRO A 64 19.98 3.71 -9.15
CA PRO A 64 19.53 4.00 -10.51
C PRO A 64 17.99 4.04 -10.56
N VAL A 65 17.45 5.11 -11.14
CA VAL A 65 16.01 5.29 -11.35
C VAL A 65 15.73 5.22 -12.85
N ALA A 66 14.97 4.21 -13.26
CA ALA A 66 14.62 3.98 -14.67
C ALA A 66 13.79 5.13 -15.27
N ASP A 67 12.78 5.59 -14.54
CA ASP A 67 11.91 6.69 -14.93
C ASP A 67 11.61 7.56 -13.70
N TRP A 68 12.20 8.77 -13.67
CA TRP A 68 12.03 9.71 -12.56
C TRP A 68 10.61 10.25 -12.43
N LYS A 69 9.83 10.27 -13.52
CA LYS A 69 8.42 10.69 -13.47
C LYS A 69 7.63 9.65 -12.71
N VAL A 70 7.77 8.40 -13.12
CA VAL A 70 7.08 7.28 -12.48
C VAL A 70 7.51 7.14 -11.03
N PHE A 71 8.80 7.23 -10.74
CA PHE A 71 9.31 7.22 -9.38
C PHE A 71 8.68 8.32 -8.53
N TYR A 72 8.64 9.57 -9.03
CA TYR A 72 7.99 10.68 -8.34
C TYR A 72 6.52 10.36 -8.03
N PHE A 73 5.74 9.88 -9.02
CA PHE A 73 4.34 9.55 -8.80
C PHE A 73 4.16 8.43 -7.77
N LEU A 74 4.95 7.36 -7.83
CA LEU A 74 4.89 6.26 -6.88
C LEU A 74 5.23 6.72 -5.45
N CYS A 75 6.22 7.58 -5.29
CA CYS A 75 6.57 8.18 -4.00
C CYS A 75 5.46 9.12 -3.49
N SER A 76 4.94 9.99 -4.35
CA SER A 76 3.87 10.94 -3.99
C SER A 76 2.55 10.25 -3.61
N LEU A 77 2.25 9.10 -4.24
CA LEU A 77 1.05 8.31 -3.97
C LEU A 77 1.24 7.32 -2.81
N ARG A 78 2.46 7.19 -2.27
CA ARG A 78 2.78 6.16 -1.27
C ARG A 78 2.02 6.40 0.04
N ARG A 79 1.02 5.56 0.29
CA ARG A 79 0.22 5.54 1.52
C ARG A 79 -0.39 4.16 1.72
N ASN A 80 -0.97 3.93 2.90
CA ASN A 80 -1.79 2.74 3.12
C ASN A 80 -3.10 2.87 2.34
N LEU A 81 -3.41 1.89 1.49
CA LEU A 81 -4.64 1.82 0.70
C LEU A 81 -5.82 1.22 1.47
N LEU A 82 -5.55 0.53 2.59
CA LEU A 82 -6.60 0.03 3.47
C LEU A 82 -7.13 1.16 4.35
N ARG A 83 -8.45 1.27 4.45
CA ARG A 83 -9.11 2.21 5.36
C ARG A 83 -9.32 1.57 6.72
N ASN A 84 -9.28 2.38 7.77
CA ASN A 84 -9.48 1.95 9.16
C ASN A 84 -8.69 0.66 9.53
N PRO A 85 -7.34 0.65 9.35
CA PRO A 85 -6.54 -0.55 9.59
C PRO A 85 -6.40 -0.92 11.08
N CYS A 86 -6.59 0.04 11.98
CA CYS A 86 -6.39 -0.12 13.42
C CYS A 86 -7.69 -0.07 14.25
N ALA A 87 -8.87 -0.17 13.62
CA ALA A 87 -10.17 -0.14 14.30
C ALA A 87 -10.50 1.17 15.04
N GLU A 88 -9.97 2.31 14.58
CA GLU A 88 -10.28 3.60 15.19
C GLU A 88 -11.74 4.00 14.96
N ASP A 89 -12.27 3.67 13.78
CA ASP A 89 -13.65 3.93 13.35
C ASP A 89 -14.52 2.66 13.46
N ASP A 90 -14.32 1.87 14.52
CA ASP A 90 -14.96 0.57 14.74
C ASP A 90 -14.80 -0.37 13.53
N MET A 91 -15.90 -0.97 13.03
CA MET A 91 -15.91 -1.84 11.85
C MET A 91 -16.14 -1.07 10.53
N THR A 92 -16.12 0.26 10.56
CA THR A 92 -16.38 1.08 9.37
C THR A 92 -15.34 0.82 8.29
N SER A 93 -15.75 0.91 7.02
CA SER A 93 -14.94 0.62 5.82
C SER A 93 -14.58 -0.85 5.59
N TRP A 94 -14.93 -1.76 6.51
CA TRP A 94 -14.74 -3.19 6.32
C TRP A 94 -16.05 -3.88 5.94
N LYS A 95 -16.00 -4.70 4.88
CA LYS A 95 -17.10 -5.62 4.56
C LYS A 95 -16.96 -6.87 5.42
N ILE A 96 -17.98 -7.19 6.19
CA ILE A 96 -18.01 -8.42 6.99
C ILE A 96 -18.45 -9.56 6.07
N ASP A 97 -17.56 -10.51 5.83
CA ASP A 97 -17.83 -11.68 4.97
C ASP A 97 -18.41 -12.84 5.79
N SER A 98 -17.94 -13.00 7.03
CA SER A 98 -18.51 -13.94 7.99
C SER A 98 -18.40 -13.39 9.41
N ASN A 99 -19.38 -13.73 10.25
CA ASN A 99 -19.51 -13.16 11.60
C ASN A 99 -19.98 -14.22 12.59
N GLY A 100 -19.23 -15.31 12.73
CA GLY A 100 -19.61 -16.42 13.61
C GLY A 100 -19.54 -16.08 15.10
N GLY A 101 -20.16 -16.92 15.94
CA GLY A 101 -20.14 -16.79 17.40
C GLY A 101 -20.71 -15.45 17.89
N ASN A 102 -20.01 -14.80 18.83
CA ASN A 102 -20.32 -13.46 19.33
C ASN A 102 -19.85 -12.32 18.41
N HIS A 103 -19.63 -12.63 17.12
CA HIS A 103 -19.27 -11.66 16.09
C HIS A 103 -17.88 -11.01 16.28
N TRP A 104 -17.47 -10.18 15.32
CA TRP A 104 -16.35 -9.26 15.47
C TRP A 104 -16.61 -8.26 16.59
N LYS A 105 -15.55 -7.91 17.30
CA LYS A 105 -15.54 -6.80 18.26
C LYS A 105 -14.26 -6.00 18.12
N VAL A 106 -14.34 -4.73 18.50
CA VAL A 106 -13.19 -3.84 18.62
C VAL A 106 -12.84 -3.68 20.11
N GLU A 107 -11.56 -3.84 20.43
CA GLU A 107 -11.03 -3.69 21.79
C GLU A 107 -9.78 -2.80 21.77
N SER A 108 -9.45 -2.22 22.94
CA SER A 108 -8.26 -1.40 23.11
C SER A 108 -7.06 -2.24 23.58
N LEU A 109 -5.85 -1.80 23.23
CA LEU A 109 -4.60 -2.39 23.66
C LEU A 109 -4.20 -1.93 25.08
N PRO A 110 -3.57 -2.80 25.90
CA PRO A 110 -3.42 -4.24 25.69
C PRO A 110 -4.74 -4.98 25.94
N GLY A 111 -4.98 -6.03 25.15
CA GLY A 111 -6.11 -6.93 25.37
C GLY A 111 -5.95 -7.82 26.59
N ALA A 112 -7.05 -8.36 27.12
CA ALA A 112 -7.00 -9.35 28.21
C ALA A 112 -6.13 -10.57 27.82
N HIS A 113 -5.17 -10.96 28.66
CA HIS A 113 -4.21 -12.03 28.33
C HIS A 113 -3.44 -11.80 27.01
N GLY A 114 -3.23 -10.54 26.63
CA GLY A 114 -2.40 -10.13 25.49
C GLY A 114 -1.14 -9.38 25.92
N THR A 115 -0.26 -9.12 24.98
CA THR A 115 0.86 -8.18 25.14
C THR A 115 0.56 -6.85 24.46
N ASP A 116 1.33 -5.81 24.81
CA ASP A 116 1.33 -4.55 24.07
C ASP A 116 1.77 -4.75 22.62
N PHE A 117 1.29 -3.85 21.75
CA PHE A 117 1.72 -3.79 20.37
C PHE A 117 3.07 -3.05 20.25
N PRO A 118 3.99 -3.47 19.35
CA PRO A 118 5.31 -2.85 19.24
C PRO A 118 5.29 -1.34 18.92
N ASP A 119 4.31 -0.88 18.12
CA ASP A 119 4.12 0.55 17.83
C ASP A 119 3.10 1.17 18.80
N SER A 120 3.59 2.08 19.64
CA SER A 120 2.77 2.83 20.60
C SER A 120 1.63 3.66 19.97
N LYS A 121 1.66 3.94 18.65
CA LYS A 121 0.60 4.66 17.94
C LYS A 121 -0.65 3.81 17.71
N VAL A 122 -0.53 2.48 17.71
CA VAL A 122 -1.66 1.56 17.55
C VAL A 122 -2.35 1.41 18.90
N LYS A 123 -3.64 1.77 18.97
CA LYS A 123 -4.41 1.78 20.23
C LYS A 123 -5.51 0.73 20.30
N LYS A 124 -6.01 0.28 19.15
CA LYS A 124 -7.11 -0.68 19.05
C LYS A 124 -6.79 -1.83 18.12
N TYR A 125 -7.60 -2.88 18.22
CA TYR A 125 -7.55 -4.05 17.35
C TYR A 125 -8.95 -4.64 17.16
N PHE A 126 -9.08 -5.44 16.12
CA PHE A 126 -10.25 -6.27 15.86
C PHE A 126 -10.04 -7.64 16.48
N VAL A 127 -11.07 -8.22 17.10
CA VAL A 127 -11.02 -9.57 17.68
C VAL A 127 -12.20 -10.41 17.20
N THR A 128 -11.90 -11.66 16.91
CA THR A 128 -12.86 -12.67 16.45
C THR A 128 -13.38 -13.53 17.60
N SER A 129 -14.45 -14.27 17.32
CA SER A 129 -15.11 -15.15 18.30
C SER A 129 -14.74 -16.63 18.06
N TYR A 130 -15.54 -17.55 18.58
CA TYR A 130 -15.38 -19.00 18.42
C TYR A 130 -15.91 -19.52 17.08
N GLY A 131 -16.80 -18.77 16.42
CA GLY A 131 -17.20 -19.01 15.04
C GLY A 131 -16.29 -18.30 14.06
N MET A 132 -16.24 -18.77 12.81
CA MET A 132 -15.42 -18.14 11.76
C MET A 132 -15.85 -16.70 11.50
N CYS A 133 -14.94 -15.77 11.71
CA CYS A 133 -15.12 -14.34 11.46
C CYS A 133 -14.12 -13.90 10.39
N LEU A 134 -14.61 -13.35 9.28
CA LEU A 134 -13.81 -12.85 8.16
C LEU A 134 -14.31 -11.47 7.77
N LYS A 135 -13.38 -10.58 7.44
CA LYS A 135 -13.67 -9.27 6.88
C LYS A 135 -12.76 -8.96 5.70
N SER A 136 -13.25 -8.16 4.77
CA SER A 136 -12.50 -7.77 3.57
C SER A 136 -12.63 -6.29 3.21
N GLN A 137 -11.65 -5.84 2.42
CA GLN A 137 -11.69 -4.58 1.68
C GLN A 137 -11.26 -4.85 0.24
N LEU A 138 -12.04 -4.29 -0.69
CA LEU A 138 -11.72 -4.28 -2.12
C LEU A 138 -11.21 -2.90 -2.48
N ILE A 139 -9.97 -2.83 -2.97
CA ILE A 139 -9.29 -1.60 -3.36
C ILE A 139 -9.37 -1.47 -4.87
N ASP A 140 -9.85 -0.32 -5.35
CA ASP A 140 -9.74 0.10 -6.76
C ASP A 140 -8.47 0.94 -6.93
N LEU A 141 -7.46 0.38 -7.60
CA LEU A 141 -6.16 1.03 -7.78
C LEU A 141 -6.26 2.31 -8.62
N LYS A 142 -7.18 2.34 -9.60
CA LYS A 142 -7.39 3.52 -10.46
C LYS A 142 -8.01 4.66 -9.66
N ALA A 143 -8.99 4.35 -8.81
CA ALA A 143 -9.57 5.32 -7.88
C ALA A 143 -8.54 5.87 -6.88
N GLU A 144 -7.56 5.04 -6.49
CA GLU A 144 -6.45 5.44 -5.62
C GLU A 144 -5.30 6.18 -6.37
N GLY A 145 -5.46 6.43 -7.68
CA GLY A 145 -4.53 7.24 -8.48
C GLY A 145 -3.50 6.47 -9.28
N TYR A 146 -3.49 5.13 -9.21
CA TYR A 146 -2.60 4.27 -9.99
C TYR A 146 -3.24 3.97 -11.35
N TRP A 147 -2.74 4.62 -12.40
CA TRP A 147 -3.30 4.46 -13.75
C TRP A 147 -2.88 3.15 -14.41
N GLU A 148 -3.61 2.77 -15.45
CA GLU A 148 -3.51 1.47 -16.11
C GLU A 148 -2.12 1.18 -16.69
N GLU A 149 -1.54 2.13 -17.42
CA GLU A 149 -0.20 1.98 -18.00
C GLU A 149 0.87 1.81 -16.89
N LEU A 150 0.73 2.47 -15.75
CA LEU A 150 1.65 2.30 -14.61
C LEU A 150 1.64 0.85 -14.13
N LEU A 151 0.46 0.30 -13.91
CA LEU A 151 0.26 -1.05 -13.39
C LEU A 151 0.64 -2.12 -14.41
N ASP A 152 0.41 -1.88 -15.71
CA ASP A 152 0.65 -2.89 -16.75
C ASP A 152 2.12 -2.92 -17.20
N LYS A 153 2.76 -1.76 -17.33
CA LYS A 153 4.12 -1.63 -17.86
C LYS A 153 5.17 -1.70 -16.75
N PHE A 154 5.01 -0.88 -15.71
CA PHE A 154 6.02 -0.73 -14.66
C PHE A 154 5.87 -1.75 -13.54
N ARG A 155 4.63 -2.20 -13.28
CA ARG A 155 4.31 -3.26 -12.31
C ARG A 155 5.02 -3.05 -10.96
N PRO A 156 4.81 -1.89 -10.32
CA PRO A 156 5.45 -1.55 -9.05
C PRO A 156 5.10 -2.56 -7.97
N ASP A 157 6.05 -2.87 -7.09
CA ASP A 157 5.84 -3.83 -6.00
C ASP A 157 4.63 -3.44 -5.14
N ILE A 158 3.74 -4.38 -4.89
CA ILE A 158 2.60 -4.21 -3.99
C ILE A 158 2.94 -4.93 -2.69
N VAL A 159 3.22 -4.17 -1.64
CA VAL A 159 3.61 -4.68 -0.33
C VAL A 159 2.38 -4.76 0.56
N VAL A 160 2.13 -5.94 1.11
CA VAL A 160 1.02 -6.24 2.00
C VAL A 160 1.57 -6.65 3.35
N LYS A 161 1.04 -6.06 4.41
CA LYS A 161 1.35 -6.42 5.78
C LYS A 161 0.08 -6.58 6.60
N ASP A 162 0.12 -7.48 7.56
CA ASP A 162 -0.91 -7.62 8.57
C ASP A 162 -0.29 -8.07 9.89
N TRP A 163 -0.96 -7.77 10.99
CA TRP A 163 -0.53 -8.21 12.31
C TRP A 163 -1.62 -8.99 13.00
N PHE A 164 -1.25 -10.12 13.60
CA PHE A 164 -2.17 -10.93 14.38
C PHE A 164 -1.55 -11.41 15.70
N ALA A 165 -2.41 -11.68 16.68
CA ALA A 165 -2.03 -12.25 17.96
C ALA A 165 -3.16 -13.15 18.51
N ALA A 166 -2.77 -14.17 19.28
CA ALA A 166 -3.69 -14.94 20.11
C ALA A 166 -3.81 -14.32 21.52
N ARG A 167 -4.71 -14.87 22.33
CA ARG A 167 -4.64 -14.70 23.79
C ARG A 167 -3.71 -15.76 24.38
N ALA A 168 -3.03 -15.48 25.49
CA ALA A 168 -2.19 -16.46 26.15
C ALA A 168 -3.01 -17.66 26.67
N ASP A 169 -4.23 -17.42 27.13
CA ASP A 169 -5.13 -18.41 27.74
C ASP A 169 -6.00 -19.17 26.73
N CYS A 170 -5.90 -18.90 25.42
CA CYS A 170 -6.71 -19.57 24.40
C CYS A 170 -5.97 -19.73 23.06
N GLY A 171 -6.12 -20.90 22.45
CA GLY A 171 -5.63 -21.12 21.09
C GLY A 171 -6.58 -20.55 20.03
N CYS A 172 -6.04 -20.20 18.87
CA CYS A 172 -6.82 -19.65 17.78
C CYS A 172 -6.23 -19.98 16.40
N THR A 173 -7.04 -19.92 15.35
CA THR A 173 -6.61 -20.08 13.96
C THR A 173 -6.83 -18.77 13.20
N TYR A 174 -5.75 -18.25 12.61
CA TYR A 174 -5.72 -17.04 11.78
C TYR A 174 -5.67 -17.39 10.30
N HIS A 175 -6.37 -16.59 9.49
CA HIS A 175 -6.47 -16.70 8.05
C HIS A 175 -6.21 -15.34 7.40
N ILE A 176 -5.46 -15.35 6.29
CA ILE A 176 -5.29 -14.20 5.40
C ILE A 176 -5.34 -14.65 3.95
N ARG A 177 -5.97 -13.83 3.13
CA ARG A 177 -6.08 -13.99 1.69
C ARG A 177 -5.99 -12.64 1.02
N VAL A 178 -5.05 -12.51 0.09
CA VAL A 178 -4.87 -11.28 -0.69
C VAL A 178 -4.81 -11.64 -2.16
N GLN A 179 -5.62 -10.99 -2.97
CA GLN A 179 -5.73 -11.30 -4.39
C GLN A 179 -5.59 -10.05 -5.23
N LEU A 180 -4.75 -10.13 -6.26
CA LEU A 180 -4.69 -9.14 -7.33
C LEU A 180 -5.67 -9.58 -8.42
N ALA A 181 -6.57 -8.69 -8.82
CA ALA A 181 -7.63 -9.01 -9.78
C ALA A 181 -7.69 -8.01 -10.94
N SER A 182 -8.19 -8.48 -12.07
CA SER A 182 -8.41 -7.68 -13.27
C SER A 182 -9.59 -6.71 -13.14
N ALA A 183 -9.84 -5.91 -14.19
CA ALA A 183 -11.03 -5.07 -14.29
C ALA A 183 -12.34 -5.88 -14.13
N ASP A 184 -12.36 -7.10 -14.66
CA ASP A 184 -13.50 -8.03 -14.61
C ASP A 184 -13.51 -8.91 -13.35
N TYR A 185 -12.72 -8.55 -12.33
CA TYR A 185 -12.56 -9.30 -11.07
C TYR A 185 -12.00 -10.72 -11.23
N ILE A 186 -11.29 -11.00 -12.32
CA ILE A 186 -10.57 -12.28 -12.51
C ILE A 186 -9.28 -12.23 -11.71
N VAL A 187 -9.04 -13.24 -10.87
CA VAL A 187 -7.82 -13.33 -10.05
C VAL A 187 -6.60 -13.59 -10.93
N LEU A 188 -5.61 -12.70 -10.86
CA LEU A 188 -4.35 -12.77 -11.61
C LEU A 188 -3.20 -13.28 -10.75
N ALA A 189 -3.21 -12.97 -9.45
CA ALA A 189 -2.26 -13.48 -8.48
C ALA A 189 -2.91 -13.54 -7.09
N SER A 190 -2.47 -14.47 -6.25
CA SER A 190 -3.00 -14.66 -4.90
C SER A 190 -1.93 -15.00 -3.89
N PHE A 191 -2.04 -14.43 -2.70
CA PHE A 191 -1.31 -14.80 -1.50
C PHE A 191 -2.31 -15.37 -0.49
N GLU A 192 -2.25 -16.69 -0.31
CA GLU A 192 -3.16 -17.47 0.53
C GLU A 192 -2.34 -18.51 1.30
N PRO A 193 -1.54 -18.09 2.30
CA PRO A 193 -0.77 -19.04 3.10
C PRO A 193 -1.71 -19.98 3.87
N PRO A 194 -1.25 -21.20 4.22
CA PRO A 194 -2.02 -22.08 5.09
C PRO A 194 -2.43 -21.39 6.40
N PRO A 195 -3.61 -21.71 6.96
CA PRO A 195 -4.06 -21.10 8.21
C PRO A 195 -3.05 -21.31 9.35
N VAL A 196 -2.77 -20.26 10.10
CA VAL A 196 -1.83 -20.31 11.21
C VAL A 196 -2.59 -20.62 12.49
N THR A 197 -2.30 -21.75 13.12
CA THR A 197 -2.93 -22.14 14.40
C THR A 197 -1.96 -21.95 15.54
N ILE A 198 -2.34 -21.13 16.51
CA ILE A 198 -1.58 -20.88 17.74
C ILE A 198 -2.22 -21.72 18.86
N PRO A 199 -1.43 -22.52 19.62
CA PRO A 199 -1.95 -23.32 20.72
C PRO A 199 -2.33 -22.45 21.93
N GLN A 200 -3.10 -23.03 22.85
CA GLN A 200 -3.31 -22.45 24.17
C GLN A 200 -1.98 -22.40 24.96
N TRP A 201 -1.87 -21.47 25.90
CA TRP A 201 -0.66 -21.23 26.72
C TRP A 201 0.53 -20.77 25.87
N ASN A 202 0.24 -19.89 24.91
CA ASN A 202 1.23 -19.21 24.08
C ASN A 202 1.71 -17.90 24.75
N ASP A 203 2.71 -17.27 24.14
CA ASP A 203 3.32 -16.02 24.62
C ASP A 203 2.51 -14.75 24.27
N ALA A 204 1.36 -14.91 23.60
CA ALA A 204 0.45 -13.87 23.14
C ALA A 204 1.10 -12.75 22.31
N ARG A 205 2.24 -13.06 21.65
CA ARG A 205 2.99 -12.07 20.88
C ARG A 205 2.30 -11.71 19.57
N TRP A 206 2.37 -10.43 19.24
CA TRP A 206 2.02 -9.92 17.92
C TRP A 206 3.00 -10.39 16.86
N THR A 207 2.47 -11.02 15.82
CA THR A 207 3.25 -11.55 14.69
C THR A 207 2.88 -10.79 13.42
N GLU A 208 3.90 -10.26 12.72
CA GLU A 208 3.73 -9.64 11.40
C GLU A 208 3.70 -10.72 10.31
N VAL A 209 2.73 -10.64 9.42
CA VAL A 209 2.75 -11.32 8.13
C VAL A 209 3.03 -10.28 7.07
N SER A 210 4.00 -10.55 6.19
CA SER A 210 4.37 -9.66 5.10
C SER A 210 4.47 -10.44 3.79
N HIS A 211 3.93 -9.89 2.72
CA HIS A 211 4.04 -10.42 1.37
C HIS A 211 4.22 -9.28 0.37
N THR A 212 5.05 -9.50 -0.65
CA THR A 212 5.23 -8.53 -1.74
C THR A 212 4.90 -9.20 -3.05
N PHE A 213 3.91 -8.66 -3.76
CA PHE A 213 3.69 -9.02 -5.15
C PHE A 213 4.65 -8.22 -6.03
N SER A 214 5.63 -8.91 -6.60
CA SER A 214 6.55 -8.39 -7.61
C SER A 214 6.30 -9.12 -8.93
N ASP A 215 6.57 -8.45 -10.07
CA ASP A 215 6.43 -9.04 -11.40
C ASP A 215 5.06 -9.68 -11.71
N TYR A 216 3.99 -9.20 -11.08
CA TYR A 216 2.64 -9.71 -11.31
C TYR A 216 2.20 -9.57 -12.78
N PRO A 217 1.22 -10.36 -13.25
CA PRO A 217 0.70 -10.22 -14.61
C PRO A 217 0.15 -8.82 -14.87
N PRO A 218 0.25 -8.29 -16.10
CA PRO A 218 -0.44 -7.06 -16.47
C PRO A 218 -1.96 -7.23 -16.34
N GLY A 219 -2.68 -6.13 -16.22
CA GLY A 219 -4.14 -6.11 -16.11
C GLY A 219 -4.66 -6.01 -14.67
N VAL A 220 -3.79 -5.93 -13.65
CA VAL A 220 -4.21 -5.72 -12.25
C VAL A 220 -4.91 -4.36 -12.12
N ARG A 221 -6.11 -4.36 -11.55
CA ARG A 221 -6.94 -3.16 -11.30
C ARG A 221 -7.47 -3.13 -9.88
N HIS A 222 -7.67 -4.29 -9.27
CA HIS A 222 -8.23 -4.41 -7.94
C HIS A 222 -7.33 -5.23 -7.02
N ILE A 223 -7.39 -4.93 -5.72
CA ILE A 223 -6.80 -5.76 -4.67
C ILE A 223 -7.90 -6.14 -3.68
N LEU A 224 -8.16 -7.43 -3.53
CA LEU A 224 -9.01 -7.96 -2.46
C LEU A 224 -8.11 -8.35 -1.29
N PHE A 225 -8.29 -7.69 -0.15
CA PHE A 225 -7.68 -8.08 1.12
C PHE A 225 -8.75 -8.69 2.02
N GLN A 226 -8.52 -9.89 2.54
CA GLN A 226 -9.41 -10.57 3.47
C GLN A 226 -8.57 -11.23 4.58
N HIS A 227 -9.05 -11.11 5.82
CA HIS A 227 -8.43 -11.79 6.95
C HIS A 227 -9.45 -12.10 8.06
N GLY A 228 -9.02 -12.90 9.03
CA GLY A 228 -9.78 -13.18 10.24
C GLY A 228 -9.46 -14.56 10.78
N GLY A 229 -10.46 -15.23 11.34
CA GLY A 229 -10.30 -16.55 11.92
C GLY A 229 -11.29 -16.85 13.03
N LYS A 230 -10.91 -17.79 13.89
CA LYS A 230 -11.71 -18.24 15.03
C LYS A 230 -10.85 -18.80 16.16
N ASP A 231 -11.44 -18.97 17.33
CA ASP A 231 -10.80 -19.73 18.41
C ASP A 231 -10.69 -21.24 18.10
N THR A 232 -9.95 -21.97 18.94
CA THR A 232 -9.88 -23.44 18.88
C THR A 232 -10.59 -24.14 20.04
N GLN A 233 -11.00 -23.39 21.07
CA GLN A 233 -11.60 -23.93 22.30
C GLN A 233 -13.13 -23.88 22.33
N TYR A 234 -13.77 -23.22 21.35
CA TYR A 234 -15.20 -22.99 21.29
C TYR A 234 -15.76 -22.26 22.52
N TRP A 235 -15.02 -21.30 23.04
CA TRP A 235 -15.42 -20.54 24.22
C TRP A 235 -16.26 -19.32 23.83
N ALA A 236 -17.42 -19.18 24.46
CA ALA A 236 -18.29 -18.03 24.25
C ALA A 236 -17.54 -16.72 24.59
N GLY A 237 -17.63 -15.72 23.70
CA GLY A 237 -16.88 -14.47 23.79
C GLY A 237 -15.86 -14.28 22.67
N TRP A 238 -14.81 -13.50 22.94
CA TRP A 238 -13.81 -13.07 21.97
C TRP A 238 -12.45 -13.69 22.29
N TYR A 239 -12.31 -14.95 21.87
CA TYR A 239 -11.14 -15.79 22.11
C TYR A 239 -10.39 -16.17 20.82
N GLY A 240 -10.87 -15.73 19.65
CA GLY A 240 -10.21 -15.97 18.38
C GLY A 240 -9.01 -15.04 18.14
N PRO A 241 -8.39 -15.07 16.95
CA PRO A 241 -7.30 -14.15 16.63
C PRO A 241 -7.72 -12.69 16.75
N ARG A 242 -6.77 -11.90 17.23
CA ARG A 242 -6.75 -10.44 17.21
C ARG A 242 -6.00 -10.00 15.97
N VAL A 243 -6.48 -9.00 15.25
CA VAL A 243 -5.83 -8.44 14.06
C VAL A 243 -5.86 -6.92 14.08
N THR A 244 -4.78 -6.28 13.63
CA THR A 244 -4.67 -4.81 13.56
C THR A 244 -3.55 -4.38 12.63
N ASN A 245 -3.40 -3.08 12.40
CA ASN A 245 -2.30 -2.46 11.66
C ASN A 245 -2.07 -3.07 10.26
N SER A 246 -3.16 -3.47 9.59
CA SER A 246 -3.12 -4.01 8.23
C SER A 246 -2.71 -2.91 7.26
N SER A 247 -1.86 -3.23 6.28
CA SER A 247 -1.51 -2.25 5.24
C SER A 247 -1.29 -2.87 3.87
N ILE A 248 -1.66 -2.09 2.85
CA ILE A 248 -1.31 -2.32 1.45
C ILE A 248 -0.68 -1.04 0.93
N ILE A 249 0.56 -1.14 0.45
CA ILE A 249 1.32 0.00 -0.05
C ILE A 249 1.91 -0.38 -1.41
N VAL A 250 1.65 0.44 -2.43
CA VAL A 250 2.36 0.36 -3.70
C VAL A 250 3.70 1.08 -3.55
N SER A 251 4.80 0.36 -3.78
CA SER A 251 6.16 0.84 -3.61
C SER A 251 6.68 1.50 -4.89
N HIS A 252 7.75 2.29 -4.76
CA HIS A 252 8.52 2.78 -5.90
C HIS A 252 9.47 1.72 -6.49
N ARG A 253 9.63 0.58 -5.79
CA ARG A 253 10.48 -0.52 -6.23
C ARG A 253 9.81 -1.32 -7.33
N MET A 254 10.63 -1.78 -8.27
CA MET A 254 10.26 -2.64 -9.38
C MET A 254 11.33 -3.71 -9.49
N SER A 255 10.95 -4.97 -9.67
CA SER A 255 11.90 -6.07 -9.88
C SER A 255 12.73 -5.91 -11.16
N ARG A 256 12.21 -5.18 -12.16
CA ARG A 256 12.93 -4.80 -13.37
C ARG A 256 13.65 -3.46 -13.18
N SER A 257 14.74 -3.44 -12.43
CA SER A 257 15.78 -2.44 -12.69
C SER A 257 16.33 -2.72 -14.10
N PRO A 258 16.22 -1.80 -15.07
CA PRO A 258 16.88 -1.99 -16.34
C PRO A 258 18.39 -2.05 -16.08
N ALA A 259 19.06 -3.06 -16.63
CA ALA A 259 20.51 -3.13 -16.62
C ALA A 259 21.09 -1.80 -17.12
N PRO A 260 22.18 -1.29 -16.53
CA PRO A 260 22.85 -0.12 -17.08
C PRO A 260 23.19 -0.43 -18.54
N SER A 261 22.74 0.43 -19.45
CA SER A 261 23.09 0.36 -20.86
C SER A 261 24.61 0.39 -20.96
N VAL A 262 25.20 -0.78 -21.18
CA VAL A 262 26.62 -0.91 -21.49
C VAL A 262 26.83 -0.22 -22.83
N VAL A 263 27.33 1.01 -22.79
CA VAL A 263 27.95 1.65 -23.94
C VAL A 263 29.24 0.86 -24.18
N GLN A 264 29.25 0.01 -25.20
CA GLN A 264 30.48 -0.58 -25.70
C GLN A 264 31.19 0.43 -26.63
N PRO A 265 32.54 0.43 -26.63
CA PRO A 265 33.37 1.41 -27.33
C PRO A 265 33.24 1.37 -28.85
#